data_AF-A0A446AZW5-F1
#
_entry.id   AF-A0A446AZW5-F1
#
_cell.length_a   1.000
_cell.length_b   1.000
_cell.length_c   1.000
_cell.angle_alpha   90.00
_cell.angle_beta   90.00
_cell.angle_gamma   90.00
#
_symmetry.space_group_name_H-M   'P 1'
#
loop_
_entity.id
_entity.type
_entity.pdbx_description
1 polymer ?
#
loop_
_entity_poly.entity_id
_entity_poly.type
_entity_poly.pdbx_seq_one_letter_code
_entity_poly.pdbx_strand_id
1 'polypeptide(L)'
;MSEERNAIPLIITGVCSIIGTVAALWYYGYLHFAKPEDALLLSDFTMLKTIPGEDYKISLQPASQVAQCVDGVLVMFDTAQKGLTGVLVNNKKQAVRCLGQETPQEIQ
;
A
#
# COMPACT_ATOMS: atom_id res chain seq x y z
N MET A 1 51.27 -4.60 -31.92
CA MET A 1 51.31 -5.07 -30.53
C MET A 1 49.87 -5.03 -30.03
N SER A 2 49.10 -6.08 -30.34
CA SER A 2 47.72 -6.19 -29.85
C SER A 2 47.83 -6.66 -28.42
N GLU A 3 47.89 -5.69 -27.51
CA GLU A 3 47.80 -5.93 -26.07
C GLU A 3 46.53 -6.73 -25.81
N GLU A 4 46.66 -7.93 -25.26
CA GLU A 4 45.55 -8.74 -24.77
C GLU A 4 44.94 -7.98 -23.59
N ARG A 5 44.09 -6.99 -23.91
CA ARG A 5 43.41 -6.14 -22.94
C ARG A 5 42.46 -7.03 -22.17
N ASN A 6 42.95 -7.48 -21.01
CA ASN A 6 42.13 -8.19 -20.06
C ASN A 6 40.99 -7.26 -19.65
N ALA A 7 39.77 -7.54 -20.13
CA ALA A 7 38.61 -6.67 -19.91
C ALA A 7 38.09 -6.76 -18.46
N ILE A 8 38.56 -7.76 -17.71
CA ILE A 8 38.20 -8.01 -16.30
C ILE A 8 38.34 -6.76 -15.41
N PRO A 9 39.47 -6.03 -15.38
CA PRO A 9 39.60 -4.78 -14.61
C PRO A 9 38.61 -3.68 -15.05
N LEU A 10 38.35 -3.54 -16.35
CA LEU A 10 37.38 -2.57 -16.87
C LEU A 10 35.95 -2.93 -16.42
N ILE A 11 35.61 -4.21 -16.42
CA ILE A 11 34.30 -4.69 -15.93
C ILE A 11 34.17 -4.44 -14.43
N ILE A 12 35.18 -4.77 -13.63
CA ILE A 12 35.16 -4.56 -12.17
C ILE A 12 34.99 -3.07 -11.84
N THR A 13 35.76 -2.19 -12.48
CA THR A 13 35.62 -0.74 -12.25
C THR A 13 34.23 -0.22 -12.60
N GLY A 14 33.61 -0.71 -13.68
CA GLY A 14 32.23 -0.39 -14.04
C GLY A 14 31.22 -0.89 -13.00
N VAL A 15 31.37 -2.12 -12.51
CA VAL A 15 30.48 -2.67 -11.47
C VAL A 15 30.63 -1.89 -10.15
N CYS A 16 31.85 -1.60 -9.73
CA CYS A 16 32.12 -0.84 -8.52
C CYS A 16 31.56 0.58 -8.59
N SER A 17 31.61 1.25 -9.74
CA SER A 17 31.06 2.60 -9.88
C SER A 17 29.53 2.61 -9.78
N ILE A 18 28.85 1.62 -10.35
CA ILE A 18 27.40 1.44 -10.23
C ILE A 18 27.02 1.21 -8.76
N ILE A 19 27.67 0.25 -8.10
CA ILE A 19 27.40 -0.06 -6.68
C ILE A 19 27.66 1.15 -5.79
N GLY A 20 28.77 1.86 -6.00
CA GLY A 20 29.09 3.07 -5.24
C GLY A 20 28.04 4.17 -5.41
N THR A 21 27.53 4.36 -6.63
CA THR A 21 26.48 5.35 -6.90
C THR A 21 25.16 4.98 -6.24
N VAL A 22 24.73 3.72 -6.34
CA VAL A 22 23.50 3.23 -5.68
C VAL A 22 23.64 3.33 -4.16
N ALA A 23 24.79 2.96 -3.60
CA ALA A 23 25.07 3.06 -2.17
C ALA A 23 25.08 4.51 -1.68
N ALA A 24 25.62 5.45 -2.46
CA ALA A 24 25.58 6.87 -2.13
C ALA A 24 24.13 7.39 -2.12
N LEU A 25 23.33 7.07 -3.15
CA LEU A 25 21.92 7.43 -3.20
C LEU A 25 21.11 6.84 -2.03
N TRP A 26 21.46 5.62 -1.60
CA TRP A 26 20.87 5.00 -0.42
C TRP A 26 21.29 5.70 0.88
N TYR A 27 22.57 6.02 1.05
CA TYR A 27 23.09 6.74 2.21
C TYR A 27 22.48 8.15 2.37
N TYR A 28 22.31 8.87 1.26
CA TYR A 28 21.65 10.19 1.26
C TYR A 28 20.12 10.11 1.34
N GLY A 29 19.53 8.91 1.40
CA GLY A 29 18.08 8.72 1.57
C GLY A 29 17.24 8.96 0.31
N TYR A 30 17.86 9.19 -0.85
CA TYR A 30 17.17 9.30 -2.14
C TYR A 30 16.62 7.96 -2.63
N LEU A 31 17.22 6.85 -2.20
CA LEU A 31 16.75 5.51 -2.49
C LEU A 31 15.77 5.06 -1.40
N HIS A 32 14.54 5.57 -1.45
CA HIS A 32 13.45 5.06 -0.64
C HIS A 32 12.84 3.84 -1.33
N PHE A 33 12.99 2.66 -0.72
CA PHE A 33 12.15 1.52 -1.07
C PHE A 33 10.74 1.86 -0.61
N ALA A 34 9.84 2.17 -1.55
CA ALA A 34 8.43 2.37 -1.25
C ALA A 34 7.95 1.13 -0.50
N LYS A 35 7.68 1.28 0.80
CA LYS A 35 7.09 0.20 1.55
C LYS A 35 5.62 0.13 1.14
N PRO A 36 5.02 -1.08 1.10
CA PRO A 36 3.60 -1.22 0.75
C PRO A 36 2.66 -0.45 1.70
N GLU A 37 3.14 -0.09 2.89
CA GLU A 37 2.47 0.75 3.89
C GLU A 37 2.34 2.24 3.52
N ASP A 38 3.08 2.74 2.52
CA ASP A 38 3.02 4.14 2.04
C ASP A 38 2.13 4.32 0.80
N ALA A 39 1.53 3.23 0.29
CA ALA A 39 0.51 3.34 -0.72
C ALA A 39 -0.78 3.85 -0.06
N LEU A 40 -1.32 4.97 -0.56
CA LEU A 40 -2.65 5.52 -0.24
C LEU A 40 -3.77 4.44 -0.19
N LEU A 41 -3.53 3.31 -0.86
CA LEU A 41 -4.37 2.14 -0.83
C LEU A 41 -3.90 1.22 0.32
N LEU A 42 -4.41 1.48 1.52
CA LEU A 42 -4.09 0.75 2.74
C LEU A 42 -4.48 -0.74 2.66
N SER A 43 -5.55 -1.07 1.95
CA SER A 43 -5.96 -2.45 1.59
C SER A 43 -7.17 -2.41 0.63
N ASP A 44 -7.23 -3.31 -0.35
CA ASP A 44 -8.41 -3.50 -1.21
C ASP A 44 -9.37 -4.52 -0.58
N PHE A 45 -10.67 -4.21 -0.57
CA PHE A 45 -11.70 -5.08 -0.01
C PHE A 45 -12.70 -5.51 -1.09
N THR A 46 -12.94 -6.81 -1.20
CA THR A 46 -13.93 -7.37 -2.13
C THR A 46 -15.28 -7.50 -1.44
N MET A 47 -16.30 -6.86 -2.00
CA MET A 47 -17.69 -7.07 -1.58
C MET A 47 -18.23 -8.32 -2.27
N LEU A 48 -18.59 -9.34 -1.47
CA LEU A 48 -19.19 -10.57 -1.95
C LEU A 48 -20.73 -10.45 -1.98
N LYS A 49 -21.34 -10.79 -3.11
CA LYS A 49 -22.81 -10.74 -3.28
C LYS A 49 -23.46 -11.95 -2.63
N THR A 50 -24.13 -11.80 -1.50
CA THR A 50 -24.90 -12.92 -0.90
C THR A 50 -25.96 -13.43 -1.88
N ILE A 51 -25.83 -14.67 -2.34
CA ILE A 51 -26.83 -15.37 -3.17
C ILE A 51 -27.56 -16.34 -2.24
N PRO A 52 -28.90 -16.26 -2.12
CA PRO A 52 -29.65 -17.16 -1.27
C PRO A 52 -29.52 -18.60 -1.77
N GLY A 53 -29.03 -19.51 -0.92
CA GLY A 53 -28.87 -20.95 -1.23
C GLY A 53 -27.45 -21.39 -1.62
N GLU A 54 -26.47 -20.49 -1.65
CA GLU A 54 -25.04 -20.83 -1.80
C GLU A 54 -24.30 -20.59 -0.48
N ASP A 55 -23.56 -21.61 -0.02
CA ASP A 55 -22.73 -21.51 1.17
C ASP A 55 -21.51 -20.61 0.90
N TYR A 56 -21.62 -19.36 1.31
CA TYR A 56 -20.51 -18.42 1.28
C TYR A 56 -19.41 -18.86 2.27
N LYS A 57 -18.31 -19.40 1.74
CA LYS A 57 -17.13 -19.79 2.51
C LYS A 57 -16.32 -18.58 2.93
N ILE A 58 -16.72 -17.93 4.02
CA ILE A 58 -15.90 -16.98 4.74
C ILE A 58 -14.95 -17.73 5.68
N SER A 59 -13.71 -17.24 5.82
CA SER A 59 -12.79 -17.78 6.83
C SER A 59 -13.38 -17.53 8.22
N LEU A 60 -13.23 -18.51 9.12
CA LEU A 60 -13.54 -18.33 10.54
C LEU A 60 -12.54 -17.40 11.24
N GLN A 61 -11.40 -17.13 10.60
CA GLN A 61 -10.36 -16.28 11.15
C GLN A 61 -10.69 -14.81 10.82
N PRO A 62 -10.85 -13.95 11.85
CA PRO A 62 -11.19 -12.55 11.64
C PRO A 62 -10.04 -11.78 10.98
N ALA A 63 -10.38 -10.77 10.18
CA ALA A 63 -9.41 -9.82 9.65
C ALA A 63 -8.85 -8.92 10.76
N SER A 64 -7.64 -8.39 10.59
CA SER A 64 -7.02 -7.48 11.57
C SER A 64 -7.61 -6.06 11.52
N GLN A 65 -8.41 -5.73 10.50
CA GLN A 65 -9.05 -4.43 10.36
C GLN A 65 -10.46 -4.44 10.97
N VAL A 66 -10.79 -3.39 11.73
CA VAL A 66 -12.12 -3.16 12.30
C VAL A 66 -12.75 -1.92 11.66
N ALA A 67 -14.03 -2.00 11.31
CA ALA A 67 -14.76 -0.89 10.70
C ALA A 67 -15.63 -0.16 11.73
N GLN A 68 -15.58 1.17 11.72
CA GLN A 68 -16.42 2.03 12.53
C GLN A 68 -16.99 3.16 11.67
N CYS A 69 -18.21 3.59 11.97
CA CYS A 69 -18.74 4.79 11.36
C CYS A 69 -18.36 6.03 12.15
N VAL A 70 -17.68 6.98 11.50
CA VAL A 70 -17.30 8.27 12.08
C VAL A 70 -17.75 9.36 11.10
N ASP A 71 -18.49 10.36 11.58
CA ASP A 71 -18.99 11.48 10.76
C ASP A 71 -19.73 11.08 9.46
N GLY A 72 -20.42 9.93 9.49
CA GLY A 72 -21.21 9.42 8.37
C GLY A 72 -20.42 8.65 7.30
N VAL A 73 -19.10 8.48 7.47
CA VAL A 73 -18.24 7.68 6.59
C VAL A 73 -17.68 6.45 7.30
N LEU A 74 -17.50 5.36 6.55
CA LEU A 74 -16.93 4.12 7.08
C LEU A 74 -15.40 4.22 7.14
N VAL A 75 -14.88 4.22 8.37
CA VAL A 75 -13.45 4.26 8.67
C VAL A 75 -13.00 2.88 9.12
N MET A 76 -11.83 2.45 8.65
CA MET A 76 -11.20 1.18 9.01
C MET A 76 -9.94 1.45 9.82
N PHE A 77 -9.82 0.77 10.96
CA PHE A 77 -8.65 0.82 11.83
C PHE A 77 -7.92 -0.51 11.76
N ASP A 78 -6.60 -0.48 11.59
CA ASP A 78 -5.77 -1.68 11.72
C ASP A 78 -5.45 -1.95 13.19
N THR A 79 -5.86 -3.11 13.71
CA THR A 79 -5.58 -3.51 15.10
C THR A 79 -4.17 -4.07 15.28
N ALA A 80 -3.53 -4.54 14.20
CA ALA A 80 -2.15 -5.02 14.23
C ALA A 80 -1.14 -3.86 14.25
N GLN A 81 -1.48 -2.74 13.61
CA GLN A 81 -0.61 -1.58 13.48
C GLN A 81 -1.27 -0.31 14.02
N LYS A 82 -0.85 0.09 15.22
CA LYS A 82 -1.38 1.28 15.90
C LYS A 82 -1.15 2.53 15.05
N GLY A 83 -2.24 3.17 14.60
CA GLY A 83 -2.21 4.47 13.93
C GLY A 83 -2.57 4.45 12.45
N LEU A 84 -2.65 3.28 11.80
CA LEU A 84 -3.14 3.22 10.42
C LEU A 84 -4.68 3.24 10.40
N THR A 85 -5.20 4.37 9.91
CA THR A 85 -6.62 4.65 9.76
C THR A 85 -6.89 4.95 8.30
N GLY A 86 -7.85 4.25 7.69
CA GLY A 86 -8.23 4.44 6.30
C GLY A 86 -9.72 4.66 6.14
N VAL A 87 -10.14 5.45 5.15
CA VAL A 87 -11.55 5.57 4.77
C VAL A 87 -11.84 4.54 3.69
N LEU A 88 -12.89 3.73 3.86
CA LEU A 88 -13.28 2.78 2.82
C LEU A 88 -13.84 3.56 1.62
N VAL A 89 -13.20 3.42 0.46
CA VAL A 89 -13.63 4.03 -0.80
C VAL A 89 -13.97 2.98 -1.85
N ASN A 90 -14.85 3.31 -2.78
CA ASN A 90 -15.08 2.49 -3.96
C ASN A 90 -13.98 2.71 -5.04
N ASN A 91 -14.05 1.95 -6.13
CA ASN A 91 -13.14 2.08 -7.28
C ASN A 91 -13.06 3.50 -7.91
N LYS A 92 -14.05 4.37 -7.64
CA LYS A 92 -14.08 5.76 -8.09
C LYS A 92 -13.61 6.75 -7.01
N LYS A 93 -12.95 6.28 -5.95
CA LYS A 93 -12.48 7.08 -4.80
C LYS A 93 -13.61 7.78 -4.02
N GLN A 94 -14.83 7.22 -4.04
CA GLN A 94 -15.96 7.75 -3.27
C GLN A 94 -16.06 7.03 -1.94
N ALA A 95 -16.11 7.77 -0.83
CA ALA A 95 -16.25 7.21 0.51
C ALA A 95 -17.58 6.44 0.67
N VAL A 96 -17.50 5.25 1.25
CA VAL A 96 -18.67 4.45 1.62
C VAL A 96 -19.33 5.11 2.83
N ARG A 97 -20.60 5.47 2.67
CA ARG A 97 -21.38 6.16 3.71
C ARG A 97 -22.17 5.18 4.56
N CYS A 98 -22.33 5.51 5.83
CA CYS A 98 -23.17 4.73 6.74
C CYS A 98 -24.63 5.16 6.61
N LEU A 99 -25.53 4.19 6.73
CA LEU A 99 -26.97 4.44 6.76
C LEU A 99 -27.34 5.15 8.07
N GLY A 100 -28.06 6.28 7.98
CA GLY A 100 -28.64 6.96 9.15
C GLY A 100 -27.78 8.02 9.83
N GLN A 101 -26.61 8.38 9.28
CA GLN A 101 -25.79 9.49 9.76
C GLN A 101 -25.68 10.60 8.71
N GLU A 102 -25.88 11.83 9.14
CA GLU A 102 -25.78 13.04 8.34
C GLU A 102 -24.29 13.32 8.07
N THR A 103 -23.87 13.32 6.80
CA THR A 103 -22.50 13.71 6.46
C THR A 103 -22.38 15.24 6.43
N PRO A 104 -21.27 15.83 6.90
CA PRO A 104 -20.99 17.25 6.65
C PRO A 104 -21.10 17.54 5.14
N GLN A 105 -21.97 18.48 4.77
CA GLN A 105 -22.03 18.95 3.39
C GLN A 105 -20.78 19.77 3.12
N GLU A 106 -20.19 19.61 1.93
CA GLU A 106 -19.12 20.50 1.48
C GLU A 106 -19.60 21.94 1.61
N ILE A 107 -18.94 22.69 2.48
CA ILE A 107 -19.08 24.13 2.54
C ILE A 107 -18.30 24.63 1.32
N GLN A 108 -19.02 24.99 0.26
CA GLN A 108 -18.47 25.66 -0.92
C GLN A 108 -17.75 26.95 -0.55
#